data_AF-A0A9N9DWU6-F1
#
_entry.id   AF-A0A9N9DWU6-F1
#
_cell.length_a   1.000
_cell.length_b   1.000
_cell.length_c   1.000
_cell.angle_alpha   90.00
_cell.angle_beta   90.00
_cell.angle_gamma   90.00
#
_symmetry.space_group_name_H-M   'P 1'
#
loop_
_entity.id
_entity.type
_entity.pdbx_description
1 polymer ?
#
loop_
_entity_poly.entity_id
_entity_poly.type
_entity_poly.pdbx_seq_one_letter_code
_entity_poly.pdbx_strand_id
1 'polypeptide(L)'
;EVTDKLHNAKYWKRPLSEWNLNTYEQFYAEQHPKESKESFRRVLGKEIEVLKKHLKRNSKEGLKLSDLKSQLKVSIFIRFQECRDIDENSKDVLRSGLLILEEKSAMCLPYGRSLLTHTVQGTRKENFPPKRSNVVIEEAEGERASKRKRTHCQSCNVFDKNEIIKNMLQESKNEWLVCNINVTKKFHEYQQKALEKLHSTGLTWHDTYEILALSSIMVLDQCCPYSNFTNEEWQMIIETNPYTIREPVLSTPVSNAFHEAVIKHLSGQDSYMHPDETLLSRASSRTFNELRENVPNIAPRTMSEQEHCSKFLHPFINPIFLRRNKDYEVRLDRSVKGTKLRPDLSCTVDGISVLNSEIKPLGCGPLNQKKDIVKSHLQAGKTINQFLSLKGGPEESAIFLNCGDIVQTYIMDLQYDGIYRSWAYLKSKLVIDELSLPLVESNFAHFVALEGANHTASTNSLCAQYSRFLSDQGYCRVCLEFLACNRTQNTACTIY
;
A
#
# COMPACT_ATOMS: atom_id res chain seq x y z
N GLU A 1 7.52 5.58 -48.87
CA GLU A 1 7.75 4.28 -48.19
C GLU A 1 6.91 4.11 -46.93
N VAL A 2 7.08 4.92 -45.86
CA VAL A 2 6.22 4.79 -44.66
C VAL A 2 4.81 5.36 -44.87
N THR A 3 4.68 6.39 -45.71
CA THR A 3 3.42 7.07 -46.01
C THR A 3 2.35 6.16 -46.59
N ASP A 4 2.73 5.11 -47.30
CA ASP A 4 1.80 4.21 -48.00
C ASP A 4 1.15 3.21 -47.03
N LYS A 5 1.64 3.16 -45.78
CA LYS A 5 1.11 2.35 -44.67
C LYS A 5 0.21 3.16 -43.71
N LEU A 6 0.02 4.46 -43.98
CA LEU A 6 -0.78 5.37 -43.16
C LEU A 6 -2.12 5.62 -43.84
N HIS A 7 -3.20 5.54 -43.07
CA HIS A 7 -4.56 5.80 -43.51
C HIS A 7 -4.74 7.28 -43.92
N ASN A 8 -4.12 8.19 -43.17
CA ASN A 8 -4.16 9.64 -43.30
C ASN A 8 -2.78 10.20 -43.70
N ALA A 9 -2.12 9.57 -44.67
CA ALA A 9 -0.78 9.94 -45.13
C ALA A 9 -0.63 11.43 -45.49
N LYS A 10 -1.70 12.08 -45.97
CA LYS A 10 -1.71 13.51 -46.31
C LYS A 10 -1.48 14.41 -45.10
N TYR A 11 -1.92 14.02 -43.90
CA TYR A 11 -1.68 14.77 -42.69
C TYR A 11 -0.19 14.75 -42.30
N TRP A 12 0.43 13.58 -42.32
CA TRP A 12 1.83 13.40 -41.91
C TRP A 12 2.86 13.98 -42.91
N LYS A 13 2.40 14.44 -44.08
CA LYS A 13 3.22 15.21 -45.02
C LYS A 13 3.27 16.71 -44.68
N ARG A 14 2.44 17.18 -43.75
CA ARG A 14 2.42 18.58 -43.29
C ARG A 14 3.67 18.89 -42.46
N PRO A 15 4.05 20.18 -42.36
CA PRO A 15 5.12 20.62 -41.47
C PRO A 15 4.95 20.10 -40.04
N LEU A 16 6.06 19.76 -39.38
CA LEU A 16 6.07 19.19 -38.03
C LEU A 16 5.39 20.10 -36.98
N SER A 17 5.38 21.42 -37.21
CA SER A 17 4.67 22.41 -36.38
C SER A 17 3.17 22.18 -36.34
N GLU A 18 2.60 21.57 -37.38
CA GLU A 18 1.18 21.27 -37.47
C GLU A 18 0.80 19.93 -36.84
N TRP A 19 1.78 19.11 -36.42
CA TRP A 19 1.50 17.82 -35.81
C TRP A 19 1.02 18.01 -34.37
N ASN A 20 -0.28 18.11 -34.17
CA ASN A 20 -0.91 18.23 -32.86
C ASN A 20 -2.27 17.51 -32.85
N LEU A 21 -2.79 17.22 -31.65
CA LEU A 21 -4.02 16.44 -31.51
C LEU A 21 -5.23 17.14 -32.15
N ASN A 22 -5.33 18.46 -31.98
CA ASN A 22 -6.47 19.26 -32.45
C ASN A 22 -6.49 19.37 -33.99
N THR A 23 -5.33 19.59 -34.61
CA THR A 23 -5.22 19.68 -36.08
C THR A 23 -5.40 18.31 -36.73
N TYR A 24 -4.98 17.23 -36.06
CA TYR A 24 -5.27 15.88 -36.54
C TYR A 24 -6.77 15.57 -36.44
N GLU A 25 -7.41 15.90 -35.31
CA GLU A 25 -8.87 15.71 -35.14
C GLU A 25 -9.66 16.50 -36.18
N GLN A 26 -9.29 17.76 -36.41
CA GLN A 26 -9.91 18.59 -37.44
C GLN A 26 -9.71 17.98 -38.84
N PHE A 27 -8.48 17.61 -39.19
CA PHE A 27 -8.20 16.95 -40.46
C PHE A 27 -9.02 15.66 -40.63
N TYR A 28 -9.10 14.84 -39.58
CA TYR A 28 -9.84 13.58 -39.60
C TYR A 28 -11.34 13.82 -39.78
N ALA A 29 -11.92 14.80 -39.08
CA ALA A 29 -13.33 15.14 -39.21
C ALA A 29 -13.69 15.64 -40.62
N GLU A 30 -12.79 16.40 -41.25
CA GLU A 30 -12.96 16.86 -42.64
C GLU A 30 -12.90 15.70 -43.65
N GLN A 31 -12.03 14.71 -43.43
CA GLN A 31 -11.90 13.54 -44.32
C GLN A 31 -12.96 12.46 -44.05
N HIS A 32 -13.47 12.37 -42.81
CA HIS A 32 -14.39 11.31 -42.35
C HIS A 32 -15.59 11.91 -41.59
N PRO A 33 -16.46 12.71 -42.24
CA PRO A 33 -17.52 13.48 -41.55
C PRO A 33 -18.62 12.62 -40.89
N LYS A 34 -18.69 11.33 -41.24
CA LYS A 34 -19.67 10.38 -40.68
C LYS A 34 -19.10 9.49 -39.57
N GLU A 35 -17.82 9.60 -39.26
CA GLU A 35 -17.17 8.76 -38.26
C GLU A 35 -17.18 9.39 -36.87
N SER A 36 -17.29 8.54 -35.85
CA SER A 36 -17.30 9.00 -34.46
C SER A 36 -15.92 9.53 -34.04
N LYS A 37 -15.93 10.37 -32.99
CA LYS A 37 -14.68 10.85 -32.36
C LYS A 37 -13.80 9.72 -31.79
N GLU A 38 -14.33 8.52 -31.59
CA GLU A 38 -13.52 7.39 -31.13
C GLU A 38 -12.73 6.75 -32.27
N SER A 39 -13.28 6.78 -33.49
CA SER A 39 -12.58 6.29 -34.68
C SER A 39 -11.29 7.06 -34.94
N PHE A 40 -11.29 8.40 -34.80
CA PHE A 40 -10.09 9.20 -35.00
C PHE A 40 -8.96 8.78 -34.07
N ARG A 41 -9.27 8.56 -32.78
CA ARG A 41 -8.26 8.21 -31.75
C ARG A 41 -7.62 6.87 -32.03
N ARG A 42 -8.44 5.90 -32.44
CA ARG A 42 -7.98 4.56 -32.82
C ARG A 42 -7.08 4.61 -34.06
N VAL A 43 -7.46 5.38 -35.09
CA VAL A 43 -6.64 5.54 -36.30
C VAL A 43 -5.34 6.26 -35.98
N LEU A 44 -5.40 7.39 -35.26
CA LEU A 44 -4.22 8.14 -34.82
C LEU A 44 -3.24 7.28 -34.02
N GLY A 45 -3.76 6.50 -33.06
CA GLY A 45 -2.93 5.60 -32.25
C GLY A 45 -2.20 4.56 -33.11
N LYS A 46 -2.89 3.95 -34.08
CA LYS A 46 -2.27 2.99 -35.01
C LYS A 46 -1.20 3.64 -35.88
N GLU A 47 -1.47 4.84 -36.40
CA GLU A 47 -0.52 5.55 -37.26
C GLU A 47 0.74 5.99 -36.52
N ILE A 48 0.60 6.45 -35.28
CA ILE A 48 1.74 6.76 -34.42
C ILE A 48 2.63 5.53 -34.22
N GLU A 49 2.05 4.34 -33.99
CA GLU A 49 2.87 3.12 -33.85
C GLU A 49 3.59 2.74 -35.14
N VAL A 50 2.94 2.90 -36.30
CA VAL A 50 3.57 2.67 -37.61
C VAL A 50 4.74 3.64 -37.81
N LEU A 51 4.54 4.92 -37.54
CA LEU A 51 5.57 5.95 -37.67
C LEU A 51 6.74 5.73 -36.70
N LYS A 52 6.47 5.37 -35.44
CA LYS A 52 7.51 5.14 -34.42
C LYS A 52 8.42 3.94 -34.74
N LYS A 53 7.93 2.96 -35.50
CA LYS A 53 8.74 1.83 -35.97
C LYS A 53 9.76 2.23 -37.05
N HIS A 54 9.52 3.31 -37.77
CA HIS A 54 10.34 3.70 -38.93
C HIS A 54 11.11 5.03 -38.72
N LEU A 55 10.78 5.80 -37.68
CA LEU A 55 11.48 7.04 -37.33
C LEU A 55 12.47 6.82 -36.17
N LYS A 56 13.61 7.51 -36.22
CA LYS A 56 14.60 7.46 -35.13
C LYS A 56 14.00 8.03 -33.85
N ARG A 57 14.13 7.30 -32.74
CA ARG A 57 13.51 7.63 -31.44
C ARG A 57 13.86 9.04 -30.93
N ASN A 58 15.06 9.53 -31.25
CA ASN A 58 15.57 10.83 -30.80
C ASN A 58 15.50 11.93 -31.89
N SER A 59 14.86 11.69 -33.03
CA SER A 59 14.63 12.75 -34.01
C SER A 59 13.51 13.69 -33.54
N LYS A 60 13.42 14.89 -34.14
CA LYS A 60 12.37 15.87 -33.82
C LYS A 60 10.97 15.26 -34.03
N GLU A 61 10.81 14.44 -35.07
CA GLU A 61 9.59 13.72 -35.40
C GLU A 61 9.31 12.59 -34.39
N GLY A 62 10.33 11.82 -34.00
CA GLY A 62 10.19 10.75 -32.99
C GLY A 62 9.79 11.27 -31.60
N LEU A 63 10.32 12.43 -31.21
CA LEU A 63 9.93 13.13 -29.99
C LEU A 63 8.50 13.65 -30.09
N LYS A 64 8.13 14.29 -31.20
CA LYS A 64 6.77 14.81 -31.42
C LYS A 64 5.70 13.72 -31.42
N LEU A 65 6.00 12.56 -32.00
CA LEU A 65 5.10 11.40 -31.95
C LEU A 65 4.96 10.81 -30.55
N SER A 66 6.01 10.90 -29.73
CA SER A 66 5.96 10.45 -28.34
C SER A 66 5.14 11.39 -27.46
N ASP A 67 5.21 12.70 -27.71
CA ASP A 67 4.34 13.71 -27.12
C ASP A 67 2.87 13.48 -27.50
N LEU A 68 2.57 13.35 -28.80
CA LEU A 68 1.22 13.02 -29.30
C LEU A 68 0.65 11.73 -28.69
N LYS A 69 1.46 10.66 -28.58
CA LYS A 69 1.04 9.40 -27.94
C LYS A 69 0.68 9.62 -26.46
N SER A 70 1.41 10.49 -25.78
CA SER A 70 1.18 10.80 -24.37
C SER A 70 -0.10 11.62 -24.20
N GLN A 71 -0.33 12.62 -25.05
CA GLN A 71 -1.57 13.41 -25.07
C GLN A 71 -2.80 12.53 -25.37
N LEU A 72 -2.67 11.57 -26.29
CA LEU A 72 -3.73 10.61 -26.60
C LEU A 72 -4.10 9.75 -25.38
N LYS A 73 -3.10 9.27 -24.62
CA LYS A 73 -3.33 8.52 -23.36
C LYS A 73 -4.06 9.35 -22.30
N VAL A 74 -3.70 10.63 -22.15
CA VAL A 74 -4.38 11.55 -21.22
C VAL A 74 -5.84 11.78 -21.64
N SER A 75 -6.12 11.94 -22.93
CA SER A 75 -7.49 12.15 -23.44
C SER A 75 -8.42 10.94 -23.28
N ILE A 76 -7.87 9.72 -23.22
CA ILE A 76 -8.60 8.49 -22.92
C ILE A 76 -8.91 8.42 -21.42
N PHE A 77 -7.95 8.81 -20.58
CA PHE A 77 -8.10 8.82 -19.12
C PHE A 77 -9.15 9.83 -18.63
N ILE A 78 -9.20 11.03 -19.23
CA ILE A 78 -10.19 12.07 -18.87
C ILE A 78 -11.63 11.63 -19.20
N ARG A 79 -11.87 11.00 -20.35
CA ARG A 79 -13.22 10.50 -20.69
C ARG A 79 -13.67 9.31 -19.85
N PHE A 80 -12.74 8.48 -19.38
CA PHE A 80 -13.04 7.41 -18.42
C PHE A 80 -13.49 7.95 -17.04
N GLN A 81 -13.21 9.22 -16.73
CA GLN A 81 -13.77 9.91 -15.55
C GLN A 81 -15.14 10.53 -15.86
N GLU A 82 -15.37 11.06 -17.06
CA GLU A 82 -16.64 11.66 -17.48
C GLU A 82 -17.76 10.61 -17.76
N CYS A 83 -17.41 9.36 -18.07
CA CYS A 83 -18.39 8.29 -18.33
C CYS A 83 -18.87 7.54 -17.07
N ARG A 84 -18.58 8.02 -15.84
CA ARG A 84 -19.09 7.39 -14.60
C ARG A 84 -20.53 7.75 -14.24
N ASP A 85 -21.18 8.64 -15.00
CA ASP A 85 -22.54 9.10 -14.73
C ASP A 85 -23.57 8.66 -15.79
N ILE A 86 -23.43 7.47 -16.40
CA ILE A 86 -24.46 6.93 -17.31
C ILE A 86 -24.78 5.46 -16.96
N ASP A 87 -26.10 5.23 -16.87
CA ASP A 87 -26.92 4.06 -16.50
C ASP A 87 -26.45 2.66 -17.01
N GLU A 88 -26.89 1.63 -16.28
CA GLU A 88 -26.46 0.22 -16.25
C GLU A 88 -26.67 -0.60 -17.54
N ASN A 89 -27.07 -0.01 -18.67
CA ASN A 89 -27.47 -0.77 -19.86
C ASN A 89 -26.46 -0.83 -21.02
N SER A 90 -25.17 -0.57 -20.78
CA SER A 90 -24.12 -0.70 -21.81
C SER A 90 -23.07 -1.76 -21.46
N LYS A 91 -23.50 -3.03 -21.38
CA LYS A 91 -22.59 -4.17 -21.16
C LYS A 91 -21.88 -4.68 -22.42
N ASP A 92 -22.25 -4.20 -23.61
CA ASP A 92 -21.66 -4.68 -24.88
C ASP A 92 -20.50 -3.83 -25.44
N VAL A 93 -20.18 -2.68 -24.86
CA VAL A 93 -19.08 -1.81 -25.33
C VAL A 93 -17.71 -2.19 -24.74
N LEU A 94 -17.69 -2.99 -23.67
CA LEU A 94 -16.47 -3.27 -22.88
C LEU A 94 -15.57 -4.38 -23.45
N ARG A 95 -15.94 -5.03 -24.57
CA ARG A 95 -15.20 -6.22 -25.07
C ARG A 95 -14.13 -5.95 -26.12
N SER A 96 -13.91 -4.72 -26.58
CA SER A 96 -12.97 -4.46 -27.70
C SER A 96 -11.80 -3.51 -27.38
N GLY A 97 -11.60 -3.12 -26.12
CA GLY A 97 -10.61 -2.09 -25.75
C GLY A 97 -9.33 -2.57 -25.06
N LEU A 98 -9.16 -3.87 -24.81
CA LEU A 98 -8.06 -4.37 -23.95
C LEU A 98 -7.07 -5.25 -24.71
N LEU A 99 -6.24 -4.63 -25.57
CA LEU A 99 -5.01 -5.25 -26.02
C LEU A 99 -3.88 -4.22 -26.03
N ILE A 100 -2.73 -4.67 -25.51
CA ILE A 100 -1.38 -4.08 -25.54
C ILE A 100 -1.04 -3.19 -24.35
N LEU A 101 -0.31 -3.77 -23.40
CA LEU A 101 1.01 -3.30 -22.96
C LEU A 101 1.67 -4.44 -22.14
N GLU A 102 2.38 -5.33 -22.83
CA GLU A 102 3.41 -6.17 -22.22
C GLU A 102 4.69 -5.35 -22.12
N GLU A 103 5.22 -5.18 -20.92
CA GLU A 103 6.64 -4.90 -20.71
C GLU A 103 7.17 -5.95 -19.73
N LYS A 104 7.84 -6.97 -20.29
CA LYS A 104 8.54 -7.99 -19.53
C LYS A 104 9.69 -7.34 -18.77
N SER A 105 9.59 -7.29 -17.45
CA SER A 105 10.74 -7.12 -16.56
C SER A 105 10.79 -8.34 -15.64
N ALA A 106 11.78 -9.20 -15.88
CA ALA A 106 12.09 -10.32 -15.00
C ALA A 106 12.45 -9.79 -13.60
N MET A 107 11.80 -10.30 -12.57
CA MET A 107 12.03 -9.89 -11.19
C MET A 107 13.22 -10.63 -10.58
N CYS A 108 14.15 -9.85 -10.00
CA CYS A 108 14.96 -10.27 -8.85
C CYS A 108 14.47 -9.45 -7.66
N LEU A 109 13.80 -10.09 -6.70
CA LEU A 109 13.37 -9.48 -5.43
C LEU A 109 14.31 -9.92 -4.29
N PRO A 110 14.49 -9.09 -3.23
CA PRO A 110 15.30 -9.43 -2.07
C PRO A 110 14.47 -9.91 -0.86
N TYR A 111 14.83 -11.06 -0.28
CA TYR A 111 15.00 -11.41 1.15
C TYR A 111 14.52 -12.82 1.52
N GLY A 112 15.35 -13.51 2.33
CA GLY A 112 15.06 -14.77 3.03
C GLY A 112 16.32 -15.35 3.70
N ARG A 113 16.30 -15.53 5.04
CA ARG A 113 16.67 -16.79 5.73
C ARG A 113 16.37 -16.76 7.24
N SER A 114 15.89 -17.93 7.70
CA SER A 114 15.91 -18.52 9.05
C SER A 114 14.65 -18.43 9.89
N LEU A 115 13.91 -19.54 9.98
CA LEU A 115 13.86 -20.41 11.16
C LEU A 115 13.04 -21.68 10.89
N LEU A 116 13.68 -22.86 10.98
CA LEU A 116 13.11 -24.10 11.55
C LEU A 116 14.19 -25.20 11.48
N THR A 117 14.73 -25.59 12.64
CA THR A 117 15.09 -26.96 13.04
C THR A 117 15.78 -26.91 14.41
N HIS A 118 15.01 -27.18 15.47
CA HIS A 118 15.58 -27.79 16.67
C HIS A 118 15.35 -29.30 16.57
N THR A 119 16.38 -30.01 16.15
CA THR A 119 16.56 -31.43 16.48
C THR A 119 18.04 -31.67 16.77
N VAL A 120 18.29 -32.23 17.93
CA VAL A 120 19.60 -32.52 18.51
C VAL A 120 20.32 -33.62 17.72
N GLN A 121 21.60 -33.43 17.37
CA GLN A 121 22.73 -34.36 17.60
C GLN A 121 24.00 -33.99 16.78
N GLY A 122 25.16 -33.97 17.46
CA GLY A 122 26.37 -34.69 17.03
C GLY A 122 27.34 -34.10 15.98
N THR A 123 28.45 -33.51 16.48
CA THR A 123 29.86 -33.70 16.06
C THR A 123 30.40 -33.33 14.64
N ARG A 124 31.36 -32.38 14.68
CA ARG A 124 32.71 -32.27 14.04
C ARG A 124 32.95 -32.34 12.51
N LYS A 125 33.57 -31.23 12.05
CA LYS A 125 34.79 -31.02 11.23
C LYS A 125 34.82 -31.19 9.67
N GLU A 126 35.23 -30.07 9.06
CA GLU A 126 36.29 -29.86 8.04
C GLU A 126 36.02 -29.93 6.50
N ASN A 127 36.48 -28.84 5.84
CA ASN A 127 37.09 -28.68 4.51
C ASN A 127 36.26 -28.33 3.24
N PHE A 128 36.79 -27.31 2.53
CA PHE A 128 36.39 -26.62 1.27
C PHE A 128 36.76 -27.41 -0.03
N PRO A 129 36.58 -26.88 -1.28
CA PRO A 129 35.38 -26.85 -2.16
C PRO A 129 35.70 -27.55 -3.54
N PRO A 130 34.94 -27.45 -4.68
CA PRO A 130 34.94 -26.24 -5.55
C PRO A 130 33.75 -26.00 -6.56
N LYS A 131 33.64 -24.74 -7.00
CA LYS A 131 33.35 -24.14 -8.35
C LYS A 131 32.12 -24.52 -9.21
N ARG A 132 31.41 -23.47 -9.67
CA ARG A 132 31.05 -23.06 -11.07
C ARG A 132 29.98 -21.93 -10.97
N SER A 133 29.87 -20.88 -11.78
CA SER A 133 30.58 -20.27 -12.91
C SER A 133 29.95 -18.88 -13.09
N ASN A 134 30.74 -17.80 -13.08
CA ASN A 134 30.25 -16.43 -13.27
C ASN A 134 30.19 -16.07 -14.77
N VAL A 135 29.10 -15.44 -15.20
CA VAL A 135 29.03 -14.69 -16.47
C VAL A 135 28.94 -13.20 -16.12
N VAL A 136 29.91 -12.43 -16.60
CA VAL A 136 29.99 -10.97 -16.51
C VAL A 136 29.44 -10.39 -17.82
N ILE A 137 28.66 -9.31 -17.75
CA ILE A 137 28.34 -8.48 -18.92
C ILE A 137 28.69 -7.03 -18.60
N GLU A 138 29.52 -6.44 -19.46
CA GLU A 138 30.08 -5.08 -19.41
C GLU A 138 29.04 -4.00 -19.75
N GLU A 139 29.15 -2.85 -19.07
CA GLU A 139 28.44 -1.60 -19.38
C GLU A 139 29.24 -0.78 -20.40
N ALA A 140 28.56 -0.26 -21.44
CA ALA A 140 29.10 0.80 -22.31
C ALA A 140 28.45 2.14 -21.95
N GLU A 141 29.31 3.10 -21.56
CA GLU A 141 28.96 4.46 -21.13
C GLU A 141 28.59 5.40 -22.29
N GLY A 142 27.71 6.38 -21.98
CA GLY A 142 27.40 7.54 -22.82
C GLY A 142 26.53 8.58 -22.10
N GLU A 143 27.20 9.42 -21.28
CA GLU A 143 26.94 10.79 -20.77
C GLU A 143 25.51 11.40 -20.71
N ARG A 144 25.10 12.29 -19.79
CA ARG A 144 25.51 12.85 -18.47
C ARG A 144 24.37 13.80 -18.06
N ALA A 145 23.72 13.61 -16.90
CA ALA A 145 23.21 14.69 -16.03
C ALA A 145 22.64 14.13 -14.70
N SER A 146 23.14 14.65 -13.59
CA SER A 146 22.78 14.40 -12.17
C SER A 146 23.08 13.01 -11.60
N LYS A 147 24.34 12.84 -11.17
CA LYS A 147 24.85 11.71 -10.38
C LYS A 147 24.26 11.72 -8.95
N ARG A 148 23.22 10.92 -8.70
CA ARG A 148 23.12 10.17 -7.43
C ARG A 148 23.65 8.77 -7.71
N LYS A 149 24.84 8.43 -7.19
CA LYS A 149 25.38 7.07 -7.21
C LYS A 149 24.39 6.14 -6.50
N ARG A 150 23.52 5.47 -7.25
CA ARG A 150 22.83 4.25 -6.81
C ARG A 150 23.90 3.17 -6.72
N THR A 151 24.55 3.08 -5.57
CA THR A 151 25.37 1.92 -5.23
C THR A 151 24.45 0.71 -5.17
N HIS A 152 24.66 -0.19 -6.11
CA HIS A 152 24.33 -1.62 -6.13
C HIS A 152 23.71 -2.14 -4.83
N CYS A 153 22.47 -2.61 -4.91
CA CYS A 153 21.77 -3.31 -3.83
C CYS A 153 22.49 -4.65 -3.57
N GLN A 154 23.45 -4.67 -2.64
CA GLN A 154 24.02 -5.92 -2.13
C GLN A 154 23.05 -6.54 -1.11
N SER A 155 22.07 -7.29 -1.62
CA SER A 155 21.51 -8.55 -1.06
C SER A 155 20.16 -8.88 -1.74
N CYS A 156 20.20 -9.39 -2.96
CA CYS A 156 19.02 -9.96 -3.63
C CYS A 156 18.85 -11.43 -3.21
N ASN A 157 18.02 -11.75 -2.22
CA ASN A 157 17.63 -13.15 -1.96
C ASN A 157 16.37 -13.49 -2.75
N VAL A 158 16.52 -14.44 -3.66
CA VAL A 158 15.46 -15.05 -4.49
C VAL A 158 14.46 -15.79 -3.59
N PHE A 159 13.16 -15.72 -3.92
CA PHE A 159 12.14 -16.62 -3.33
C PHE A 159 12.62 -18.07 -3.50
N ASP A 160 12.99 -18.74 -2.41
CA ASP A 160 13.30 -20.17 -2.48
C ASP A 160 11.97 -20.91 -2.66
N LYS A 161 11.65 -21.14 -3.93
CA LYS A 161 10.48 -21.87 -4.39
C LYS A 161 10.28 -23.18 -3.65
N ASN A 162 11.36 -23.89 -3.29
CA ASN A 162 11.26 -25.16 -2.60
C ASN A 162 10.86 -24.99 -1.13
N GLU A 163 11.27 -23.87 -0.51
CA GLU A 163 10.87 -23.50 0.85
C GLU A 163 9.38 -23.13 0.91
N ILE A 164 8.88 -22.37 -0.08
CA ILE A 164 7.45 -22.04 -0.16
C ILE A 164 6.60 -23.31 -0.33
N ILE A 165 6.99 -24.18 -1.26
CA ILE A 165 6.28 -25.45 -1.49
C ILE A 165 6.31 -26.31 -0.22
N LYS A 166 7.45 -26.40 0.46
CA LYS A 166 7.57 -27.14 1.72
C LYS A 166 6.64 -26.59 2.81
N ASN A 167 6.55 -25.27 2.93
CA ASN A 167 5.67 -24.62 3.90
C ASN A 167 4.18 -24.81 3.56
N MET A 168 3.81 -24.78 2.27
CA MET A 168 2.43 -25.04 1.83
C MET A 168 1.99 -26.51 2.02
N LEU A 169 2.93 -27.45 2.00
CA LEU A 169 2.66 -28.88 2.15
C LEU A 169 2.57 -29.32 3.62
N GLN A 170 2.86 -28.42 4.56
CA GLN A 170 2.76 -28.72 5.98
C GLN A 170 1.30 -28.63 6.42
N GLU A 171 0.78 -29.69 7.04
CA GLU A 171 -0.58 -29.66 7.61
C GLU A 171 -0.68 -28.56 8.67
N SER A 172 -1.65 -27.66 8.48
CA SER A 172 -1.97 -26.62 9.45
C SER A 172 -2.61 -27.28 10.66
N LYS A 173 -2.07 -27.04 11.86
CA LYS A 173 -2.62 -27.63 13.10
C LYS A 173 -3.85 -26.88 13.58
N ASN A 174 -3.98 -25.61 13.17
CA ASN A 174 -5.05 -24.70 13.54
C ASN A 174 -5.68 -24.11 12.27
N GLU A 175 -6.73 -24.77 11.77
CA GLU A 175 -7.48 -24.27 10.62
C GLU A 175 -8.40 -23.10 10.99
N TRP A 176 -8.52 -22.13 10.08
CA TRP A 176 -9.46 -21.04 10.18
C TRP A 176 -10.81 -21.44 9.56
N LEU A 177 -11.78 -21.72 10.43
CA LEU A 177 -13.14 -22.07 10.06
C LEU A 177 -14.09 -20.90 10.35
N VAL A 178 -14.91 -20.52 9.37
CA VAL A 178 -15.97 -19.52 9.52
C VAL A 178 -17.27 -20.15 9.05
N CYS A 179 -18.21 -20.41 9.97
CA CYS A 179 -19.43 -21.16 9.69
C CYS A 179 -19.12 -22.52 9.03
N ASN A 180 -19.51 -22.70 7.77
CA ASN A 180 -19.25 -23.89 6.96
C ASN A 180 -18.06 -23.72 5.99
N ILE A 181 -17.29 -22.62 6.11
CA ILE A 181 -16.19 -22.27 5.23
C ILE A 181 -14.86 -22.64 5.91
N ASN A 182 -14.08 -23.52 5.27
CA ASN A 182 -12.69 -23.72 5.63
C ASN A 182 -11.83 -22.72 4.85
N VAL A 183 -11.54 -21.58 5.50
CA VAL A 183 -10.79 -20.46 4.90
C VAL A 183 -9.35 -20.88 4.64
N THR A 184 -8.74 -21.63 5.56
CA THR A 184 -7.37 -22.15 5.40
C THR A 184 -7.24 -22.97 4.12
N LYS A 185 -8.12 -23.96 3.92
CA LYS A 185 -8.09 -24.82 2.74
C LYS A 185 -8.30 -24.03 1.45
N LYS A 186 -9.30 -23.15 1.40
CA LYS A 186 -9.53 -22.30 0.23
C LYS A 186 -8.31 -21.41 -0.04
N PHE A 187 -7.74 -20.78 0.97
CA PHE A 187 -6.55 -19.95 0.77
C PHE A 187 -5.36 -20.76 0.22
N HIS A 188 -5.17 -22.00 0.67
CA HIS A 188 -4.16 -22.91 0.09
C HIS A 188 -4.43 -23.25 -1.37
N GLU A 189 -5.69 -23.49 -1.75
CA GLU A 189 -6.06 -23.69 -3.16
C GLU A 189 -5.73 -22.45 -4.02
N TYR A 190 -5.90 -21.25 -3.48
CA TYR A 190 -5.49 -20.02 -4.15
C TYR A 190 -3.97 -19.91 -4.27
N GLN A 191 -3.22 -20.23 -3.21
CA GLN A 191 -1.75 -20.24 -3.23
C GLN A 191 -1.21 -21.22 -4.28
N GLN A 192 -1.83 -22.39 -4.44
CA GLN A 192 -1.48 -23.35 -5.50
C GLN A 192 -1.68 -22.76 -6.89
N LYS A 193 -2.82 -22.10 -7.16
CA LYS A 193 -3.06 -21.39 -8.42
C LYS A 193 -2.05 -20.25 -8.66
N ALA A 194 -1.70 -19.51 -7.61
CA ALA A 194 -0.68 -18.46 -7.68
C ALA A 194 0.71 -19.03 -8.02
N LEU A 195 1.04 -20.21 -7.48
CA LEU A 195 2.26 -20.93 -7.80
C LEU A 195 2.25 -21.41 -9.27
N GLU A 196 1.17 -22.02 -9.75
CA GLU A 196 1.03 -22.41 -11.16
C GLU A 196 1.20 -21.22 -12.11
N LYS A 197 0.63 -20.06 -11.77
CA LYS A 197 0.82 -18.81 -12.51
C LYS A 197 2.27 -18.34 -12.50
N LEU A 198 2.92 -18.36 -11.34
CA LEU A 198 4.35 -18.04 -11.23
C LEU A 198 5.21 -18.95 -12.12
N HIS A 199 4.87 -20.24 -12.22
CA HIS A 199 5.58 -21.20 -13.06
C HIS A 199 5.35 -21.00 -14.56
N SER A 200 4.12 -20.68 -14.96
CA SER A 200 3.71 -20.61 -16.36
C SER A 200 4.04 -19.25 -17.00
N THR A 201 3.61 -18.16 -16.37
CA THR A 201 3.72 -16.81 -16.92
C THR A 201 4.65 -15.89 -16.13
N GLY A 202 5.04 -16.30 -14.92
CA GLY A 202 5.64 -15.40 -13.93
C GLY A 202 4.61 -14.51 -13.24
N LEU A 203 5.08 -13.73 -12.27
CA LEU A 203 4.29 -12.70 -11.60
C LEU A 203 4.88 -11.31 -11.89
N THR A 204 4.02 -10.31 -11.82
CA THR A 204 4.33 -8.89 -12.00
C THR A 204 3.75 -8.09 -10.83
N TRP A 205 4.04 -6.80 -10.77
CA TRP A 205 3.44 -5.91 -9.77
C TRP A 205 1.92 -5.75 -9.91
N HIS A 206 1.31 -6.24 -10.99
CA HIS A 206 -0.14 -6.29 -11.10
C HIS A 206 -0.75 -7.45 -10.31
N ASP A 207 0.04 -8.47 -9.98
CA ASP A 207 -0.34 -9.71 -9.29
C ASP A 207 -0.12 -9.58 -7.77
N THR A 208 -0.57 -8.45 -7.21
CA THR A 208 -0.35 -8.05 -5.81
C THR A 208 -0.80 -9.14 -4.83
N TYR A 209 -1.98 -9.72 -5.04
CA TYR A 209 -2.56 -10.69 -4.12
C TYR A 209 -1.94 -12.07 -4.26
N GLU A 210 -1.49 -12.46 -5.46
CA GLU A 210 -0.71 -13.68 -5.66
C GLU A 210 0.66 -13.59 -4.96
N ILE A 211 1.35 -12.45 -5.09
CA ILE A 211 2.64 -12.23 -4.42
C ILE A 211 2.48 -12.33 -2.90
N LEU A 212 1.45 -11.68 -2.35
CA LEU A 212 1.18 -11.72 -0.90
C LEU A 212 0.73 -13.11 -0.44
N ALA A 213 -0.10 -13.80 -1.24
CA ALA A 213 -0.55 -15.15 -0.92
C ALA A 213 0.63 -16.13 -0.87
N LEU A 214 1.58 -16.06 -1.80
CA LEU A 214 2.81 -16.88 -1.74
C LEU A 214 3.70 -16.56 -0.54
N SER A 215 3.46 -15.45 0.15
CA SER A 215 4.10 -15.07 1.41
C SER A 215 3.20 -15.37 2.62
N SER A 216 2.18 -16.22 2.45
CA SER A 216 1.18 -16.57 3.47
C SER A 216 0.35 -15.40 4.00
N ILE A 217 0.27 -14.28 3.25
CA ILE A 217 -0.49 -13.09 3.66
C ILE A 217 -1.82 -13.07 2.92
N MET A 218 -2.91 -13.12 3.69
CA MET A 218 -4.28 -12.95 3.22
C MET A 218 -4.76 -11.54 3.55
N VAL A 219 -5.02 -10.72 2.52
CA VAL A 219 -5.52 -9.36 2.65
C VAL A 219 -7.04 -9.36 2.60
N LEU A 220 -7.64 -8.91 3.69
CA LEU A 220 -9.08 -8.88 3.91
C LEU A 220 -9.57 -7.47 3.63
N ASP A 221 -10.21 -7.30 2.48
CA ASP A 221 -10.83 -6.06 2.01
C ASP A 221 -12.33 -6.30 1.79
N GLN A 222 -13.15 -5.25 1.72
CA GLN A 222 -14.60 -5.36 1.55
C GLN A 222 -14.98 -6.10 0.26
N CYS A 223 -14.19 -5.90 -0.80
CA CYS A 223 -14.30 -6.63 -2.05
C CYS A 223 -13.31 -7.80 -2.06
N CYS A 224 -13.78 -9.01 -2.36
CA CYS A 224 -12.93 -10.19 -2.41
C CYS A 224 -11.89 -10.09 -3.55
N PRO A 225 -10.58 -10.12 -3.24
CA PRO A 225 -9.56 -10.16 -4.28
C PRO A 225 -9.24 -11.61 -4.75
N TYR A 226 -9.84 -12.62 -4.12
CA TYR A 226 -9.53 -14.03 -4.32
C TYR A 226 -10.62 -14.74 -5.12
N SER A 227 -10.26 -15.32 -6.26
CA SER A 227 -11.23 -15.89 -7.23
C SER A 227 -11.92 -17.18 -6.78
N ASN A 228 -11.53 -17.75 -5.65
CA ASN A 228 -12.01 -19.03 -5.13
C ASN A 228 -12.96 -18.91 -3.92
N PHE A 229 -13.29 -17.68 -3.53
CA PHE A 229 -14.35 -17.39 -2.57
C PHE A 229 -15.54 -16.80 -3.32
N THR A 230 -16.76 -17.19 -2.93
CA THR A 230 -17.96 -16.48 -3.38
C THR A 230 -18.13 -15.17 -2.63
N ASN A 231 -19.00 -14.28 -3.11
CA ASN A 231 -19.27 -13.02 -2.42
C ASN A 231 -19.89 -13.26 -1.04
N GLU A 232 -20.80 -14.22 -0.93
CA GLU A 232 -21.47 -14.58 0.33
C GLU A 232 -20.49 -15.17 1.35
N GLU A 233 -19.61 -16.06 0.90
CA GLU A 233 -18.52 -16.59 1.72
C GLU A 233 -17.62 -15.47 2.22
N TRP A 234 -17.25 -14.56 1.34
CA TRP A 234 -16.38 -13.45 1.67
C TRP A 234 -17.02 -12.49 2.69
N GLN A 235 -18.30 -12.15 2.53
CA GLN A 235 -19.01 -11.32 3.51
C GLN A 235 -19.02 -11.96 4.89
N MET A 236 -19.34 -13.27 4.98
CA MET A 236 -19.28 -13.99 6.27
C MET A 236 -17.88 -13.93 6.91
N ILE A 237 -16.81 -14.03 6.13
CA ILE A 237 -15.44 -13.90 6.63
C ILE A 237 -15.18 -12.47 7.13
N ILE A 238 -15.54 -11.44 6.35
CA ILE A 238 -15.31 -10.04 6.69
C ILE A 238 -16.08 -9.63 7.95
N GLU A 239 -17.28 -10.16 8.17
CA GLU A 239 -18.09 -9.94 9.38
C GLU A 239 -17.39 -10.44 10.67
N THR A 240 -16.42 -11.35 10.55
CA THR A 240 -15.62 -11.81 11.71
C THR A 240 -14.48 -10.87 12.08
N ASN A 241 -14.32 -9.72 11.42
CA ASN A 241 -13.23 -8.78 11.65
C ASN A 241 -13.17 -8.33 13.14
N PRO A 242 -12.13 -8.74 13.89
CA PRO A 242 -12.04 -8.44 15.32
C PRO A 242 -11.66 -6.97 15.58
N TYR A 243 -11.21 -6.25 14.56
CA TYR A 243 -10.77 -4.85 14.65
C TYR A 243 -11.86 -3.85 14.25
N THR A 244 -13.10 -4.30 14.09
CA THR A 244 -14.23 -3.41 13.78
C THR A 244 -14.39 -2.35 14.88
N ILE A 245 -14.33 -1.08 14.50
CA ILE A 245 -14.57 0.05 15.41
C ILE A 245 -16.08 0.15 15.65
N ARG A 246 -16.51 -0.22 16.85
CA ARG A 246 -17.94 -0.21 17.25
C ARG A 246 -18.36 1.10 17.91
N GLU A 247 -17.44 1.74 18.61
CA GLU A 247 -17.68 2.99 19.32
C GLU A 247 -17.06 4.17 18.57
N PRO A 248 -17.64 5.38 18.66
CA PRO A 248 -17.03 6.57 18.11
C PRO A 248 -15.61 6.78 18.64
N VAL A 249 -14.66 7.00 17.72
CA VAL A 249 -13.25 7.23 18.07
C VAL A 249 -13.07 8.56 18.83
N LEU A 250 -13.89 9.55 18.48
CA LEU A 250 -13.87 10.87 19.09
C LEU A 250 -15.09 11.04 20.01
N SER A 251 -14.88 11.79 21.10
CA SER A 251 -15.99 12.16 21.99
C SER A 251 -16.89 13.21 21.33
N THR A 252 -18.17 13.22 21.70
CA THR A 252 -19.15 14.19 21.17
C THR A 252 -18.68 15.65 21.29
N PRO A 253 -18.07 16.12 22.40
CA PRO A 253 -17.56 17.49 22.48
C PRO A 253 -16.49 17.82 21.42
N VAL A 254 -15.57 16.88 21.15
CA VAL A 254 -14.50 17.08 20.16
C VAL A 254 -15.08 17.10 18.74
N SER A 255 -16.00 16.18 18.44
CA SER A 255 -16.72 16.15 17.16
C SER A 255 -17.51 17.43 16.91
N ASN A 256 -18.28 17.90 17.90
CA ASN A 256 -19.03 19.15 17.78
C ASN A 256 -18.10 20.35 17.55
N ALA A 257 -16.97 20.41 18.25
CA ALA A 257 -16.00 21.49 18.09
C ALA A 257 -15.36 21.49 16.68
N PHE A 258 -15.07 20.32 16.09
CA PHE A 258 -14.65 20.24 14.69
C PHE A 258 -15.75 20.75 13.75
N HIS A 259 -16.98 20.28 13.93
CA HIS A 259 -18.10 20.66 13.09
C HIS A 259 -18.37 22.18 13.11
N GLU A 260 -18.39 22.78 14.30
CA GLU A 260 -18.55 24.23 14.46
C GLU A 260 -17.42 25.02 13.80
N ALA A 261 -16.17 24.60 14.00
CA ALA A 261 -15.01 25.27 13.42
C ALA A 261 -15.03 25.21 11.88
N VAL A 262 -15.37 24.05 11.30
CA VAL A 262 -15.53 23.86 9.85
C VAL A 262 -16.66 24.76 9.31
N ILE A 263 -17.83 24.78 9.95
CA ILE A 263 -18.96 25.62 9.48
C ILE A 263 -18.58 27.10 9.51
N LYS A 264 -17.95 27.58 10.58
CA LYS A 264 -17.47 28.95 10.67
C LYS A 264 -16.47 29.27 9.56
N HIS A 265 -15.55 28.34 9.28
CA HIS A 265 -14.54 28.50 8.23
C HIS A 265 -15.19 28.65 6.85
N LEU A 266 -16.09 27.72 6.51
CA LEU A 266 -16.82 27.73 5.23
C LEU A 266 -17.73 28.96 5.08
N SER A 267 -18.14 29.57 6.20
CA SER A 267 -18.94 30.80 6.22
C SER A 267 -18.11 32.09 6.20
N GLY A 268 -16.78 31.99 6.09
CA GLY A 268 -15.87 33.15 6.13
C GLY A 268 -15.79 33.84 7.50
N GLN A 269 -16.22 33.15 8.57
CA GLN A 269 -16.17 33.65 9.94
C GLN A 269 -14.86 33.26 10.62
N ASP A 270 -14.59 33.85 11.79
CA ASP A 270 -13.47 33.42 12.62
C ASP A 270 -13.69 31.97 13.09
N SER A 271 -12.82 31.07 12.65
CA SER A 271 -13.05 29.63 12.64
C SER A 271 -12.14 28.88 13.61
N TYR A 272 -11.55 29.53 14.62
CA TYR A 272 -10.60 28.85 15.49
C TYR A 272 -11.31 27.77 16.31
N MET A 273 -10.72 26.58 16.33
CA MET A 273 -11.14 25.53 17.25
C MET A 273 -10.46 25.80 18.59
N HIS A 274 -11.25 26.08 19.63
CA HIS A 274 -10.75 26.28 20.99
C HIS A 274 -10.73 24.95 21.75
N PRO A 275 -9.60 24.58 22.38
CA PRO A 275 -9.53 23.33 23.10
C PRO A 275 -10.10 23.45 24.52
N ASP A 276 -10.61 22.34 25.02
CA ASP A 276 -10.86 22.15 26.45
C ASP A 276 -9.59 21.66 27.20
N GLU A 277 -9.74 21.21 28.44
CA GLU A 277 -8.64 20.75 29.27
C GLU A 277 -8.05 19.39 28.84
N THR A 278 -8.78 18.62 28.02
CA THR A 278 -8.38 17.28 27.61
C THR A 278 -7.24 17.30 26.59
N LEU A 279 -6.37 16.29 26.65
CA LEU A 279 -5.28 16.13 25.70
C LEU A 279 -5.76 15.89 24.27
N LEU A 280 -6.92 15.25 24.10
CA LEU A 280 -7.49 14.99 22.79
C LEU A 280 -7.98 16.30 22.15
N SER A 281 -8.78 17.08 22.87
CA SER A 281 -9.28 18.39 22.40
C SER A 281 -8.15 19.36 22.04
N ARG A 282 -7.07 19.40 22.85
CA ARG A 282 -5.87 20.18 22.53
C ARG A 282 -5.18 19.73 21.23
N ALA A 283 -5.11 18.43 20.96
CA ALA A 283 -4.54 17.93 19.71
C ALA A 283 -5.46 18.19 18.51
N SER A 284 -6.77 18.04 18.67
CA SER A 284 -7.77 18.36 17.66
C SER A 284 -7.69 19.83 17.27
N SER A 285 -7.71 20.73 18.25
CA SER A 285 -7.58 22.18 18.05
C SER A 285 -6.29 22.55 17.31
N ARG A 286 -5.15 22.00 17.72
CA ARG A 286 -3.87 22.23 17.03
C ARG A 286 -3.92 21.77 15.58
N THR A 287 -4.43 20.57 15.34
CA THR A 287 -4.53 19.98 14.00
C THR A 287 -5.40 20.84 13.10
N PHE A 288 -6.61 21.21 13.56
CA PHE A 288 -7.52 22.04 12.79
C PHE A 288 -6.91 23.42 12.48
N ASN A 289 -6.40 24.10 13.51
CA ASN A 289 -5.86 25.45 13.38
C ASN A 289 -4.60 25.48 12.52
N GLU A 290 -3.79 24.43 12.51
CA GLU A 290 -2.64 24.30 11.62
C GLU A 290 -3.07 24.03 10.18
N LEU A 291 -4.02 23.13 9.94
CA LEU A 291 -4.46 22.81 8.59
C LEU A 291 -5.18 23.98 7.93
N ARG A 292 -6.12 24.64 8.61
CA ARG A 292 -6.94 25.73 8.02
C ARG A 292 -6.09 26.88 7.46
N GLU A 293 -4.91 27.13 8.02
CA GLU A 293 -4.02 28.23 7.59
C GLU A 293 -3.06 27.79 6.46
N ASN A 294 -2.82 26.48 6.32
CA ASN A 294 -1.77 25.94 5.45
C ASN A 294 -2.27 25.15 4.24
N VAL A 295 -3.55 24.73 4.24
CA VAL A 295 -4.14 24.03 3.09
C VAL A 295 -4.40 25.02 1.96
N PRO A 296 -4.05 24.69 0.70
CA PRO A 296 -4.34 25.55 -0.44
C PRO A 296 -5.83 25.51 -0.79
N ASN A 297 -6.34 26.52 -1.50
CA ASN A 297 -7.73 26.49 -1.98
C ASN A 297 -8.00 25.30 -2.93
N ILE A 298 -6.99 24.93 -3.72
CA ILE A 298 -7.03 23.79 -4.65
C ILE A 298 -5.73 23.01 -4.54
N ALA A 299 -5.83 21.69 -4.36
CA ALA A 299 -4.66 20.84 -4.23
C ALA A 299 -3.82 20.80 -5.52
N PRO A 300 -2.48 20.80 -5.41
CA PRO A 300 -1.61 20.65 -6.57
C PRO A 300 -1.75 19.25 -7.17
N ARG A 301 -1.64 19.14 -8.50
CA ARG A 301 -1.70 17.83 -9.20
C ARG A 301 -0.57 16.88 -8.81
N THR A 302 0.59 17.44 -8.47
CA THR A 302 1.81 16.71 -8.11
C THR A 302 2.56 17.49 -7.04
N MET A 303 3.23 16.79 -6.13
CA MET A 303 4.12 17.41 -5.15
C MET A 303 5.25 16.46 -4.73
N SER A 304 6.24 16.97 -4.00
CA SER A 304 7.27 16.10 -3.40
C SER A 304 6.74 15.38 -2.16
N GLU A 305 7.33 14.22 -1.84
CA GLU A 305 6.98 13.44 -0.63
C GLU A 305 7.22 14.25 0.65
N GLN A 306 8.32 15.01 0.72
CA GLN A 306 8.61 15.87 1.87
C GLN A 306 7.57 16.98 2.05
N GLU A 307 7.18 17.66 0.97
CA GLU A 307 6.13 18.68 1.04
C GLU A 307 4.79 18.05 1.45
N HIS A 308 4.46 16.89 0.87
CA HIS A 308 3.24 16.15 1.18
C HIS A 308 3.15 15.82 2.66
N CYS A 309 4.22 15.24 3.22
CA CYS A 309 4.30 14.93 4.64
C CYS A 309 4.17 16.18 5.49
N SER A 310 4.96 17.22 5.20
CA SER A 310 5.00 18.44 6.00
C SER A 310 3.68 19.20 6.03
N LYS A 311 2.96 19.25 4.89
CA LYS A 311 1.73 20.04 4.75
C LYS A 311 0.49 19.28 5.21
N PHE A 312 0.44 17.97 4.96
CA PHE A 312 -0.82 17.22 5.09
C PHE A 312 -0.78 16.10 6.12
N LEU A 313 0.37 15.48 6.41
CA LEU A 313 0.44 14.36 7.36
C LEU A 313 0.95 14.78 8.74
N HIS A 314 2.03 15.56 8.80
CA HIS A 314 2.64 16.00 10.05
C HIS A 314 1.68 16.73 11.00
N PRO A 315 0.72 17.55 10.52
CA PRO A 315 -0.29 18.15 11.38
C PRO A 315 -1.10 17.13 12.19
N PHE A 316 -1.32 15.92 11.67
CA PHE A 316 -1.98 14.84 12.40
C PHE A 316 -1.00 14.01 13.23
N ILE A 317 0.13 13.64 12.64
CA ILE A 317 1.10 12.72 13.27
C ILE A 317 1.70 13.35 14.55
N ASN A 318 2.16 14.60 14.47
CA ASN A 318 2.88 15.25 15.56
C ASN A 318 2.08 15.34 16.87
N PRO A 319 0.84 15.88 16.89
CA PRO A 319 0.08 16.03 18.13
C PRO A 319 -0.45 14.71 18.71
N ILE A 320 -0.49 13.63 17.91
CA ILE A 320 -1.02 12.32 18.32
C ILE A 320 0.13 11.39 18.76
N PHE A 321 1.12 11.17 17.89
CA PHE A 321 2.17 10.16 18.08
C PHE A 321 3.39 10.67 18.86
N LEU A 322 3.77 11.96 18.75
CA LEU A 322 4.99 12.49 19.37
C LEU A 322 4.79 12.98 20.83
N ARG A 323 3.79 12.44 21.52
CA ARG A 323 3.56 12.74 22.94
C ARG A 323 4.63 12.09 23.83
N ARG A 324 4.88 12.67 25.01
CA ARG A 324 5.81 12.09 26.01
C ARG A 324 5.22 10.80 26.59
N ASN A 325 6.10 9.92 27.06
CA ASN A 325 5.77 8.67 27.78
C ASN A 325 4.92 7.68 26.98
N LYS A 326 5.46 7.24 25.83
CA LYS A 326 4.89 6.15 25.03
C LYS A 326 5.73 4.90 25.19
N ASP A 327 5.06 3.75 25.12
CA ASP A 327 5.69 2.43 25.17
C ASP A 327 6.41 2.06 23.86
N TYR A 328 6.44 2.98 22.90
CA TYR A 328 7.10 2.86 21.61
C TYR A 328 7.86 4.14 21.26
N GLU A 329 8.96 4.00 20.53
CA GLU A 329 9.71 5.12 19.94
C GLU A 329 9.16 5.44 18.55
N VAL A 330 8.85 6.71 18.28
CA VAL A 330 8.43 7.17 16.96
C VAL A 330 9.63 7.72 16.17
N ARG A 331 9.77 7.30 14.91
CA ARG A 331 10.78 7.79 13.98
C ARG A 331 10.13 8.26 12.68
N LEU A 332 10.43 9.51 12.31
CA LEU A 332 10.00 10.17 11.08
C LEU A 332 11.21 10.41 10.18
N ASP A 333 11.21 9.87 8.97
CA ASP A 333 12.27 10.04 7.95
C ASP A 333 13.71 9.95 8.50
N ARG A 334 13.94 9.00 9.41
CA ARG A 334 15.27 8.77 10.03
C ARG A 334 15.90 7.52 9.46
N SER A 335 17.20 7.60 9.14
CA SER A 335 17.97 6.43 8.73
C SER A 335 18.03 5.39 9.84
N VAL A 336 17.67 4.15 9.52
CA VAL A 336 17.83 3.03 10.44
C VAL A 336 19.33 2.75 10.59
N LYS A 337 19.82 2.73 11.84
CA LYS A 337 21.24 2.54 12.18
C LYS A 337 21.80 1.31 11.45
N GLY A 338 22.89 1.50 10.70
CA GLY A 338 23.54 0.43 9.92
C GLY A 338 22.92 0.15 8.55
N THR A 339 21.89 0.91 8.12
CA THR A 339 21.29 0.79 6.78
C THR A 339 21.17 2.15 6.09
N LYS A 340 20.97 2.14 4.76
CA LYS A 340 20.57 3.34 3.99
C LYS A 340 19.04 3.53 3.92
N LEU A 341 18.27 2.68 4.62
CA LEU A 341 16.80 2.71 4.59
C LEU A 341 16.27 3.76 5.58
N ARG A 342 15.23 4.47 5.14
CA ARG A 342 14.48 5.45 5.94
C ARG A 342 13.00 5.09 5.83
N PRO A 343 12.35 4.63 6.91
CA PRO A 343 10.90 4.57 6.94
C PRO A 343 10.33 5.99 7.01
N ASP A 344 9.23 6.21 6.32
CA ASP A 344 8.59 7.52 6.29
C ASP A 344 8.00 7.86 7.68
N LEU A 345 7.33 6.89 8.29
CA LEU A 345 6.87 6.85 9.69
C LEU A 345 7.08 5.43 10.26
N SER A 346 7.69 5.32 11.44
CA SER A 346 7.75 4.03 12.14
C SER A 346 7.56 4.21 13.63
N CYS A 347 6.85 3.26 14.24
CA CYS A 347 6.77 3.09 15.68
C CYS A 347 7.54 1.82 16.03
N THR A 348 8.52 1.91 16.91
CA THR A 348 9.38 0.79 17.28
C THR A 348 9.31 0.48 18.78
N VAL A 349 9.24 -0.80 19.13
CA VAL A 349 9.34 -1.30 20.51
C VAL A 349 10.60 -2.15 20.57
N ASP A 350 11.52 -1.84 21.49
CA ASP A 350 12.84 -2.49 21.57
C ASP A 350 13.60 -2.55 20.23
N GLY A 351 13.41 -1.55 19.36
CA GLY A 351 14.03 -1.51 18.03
C GLY A 351 13.37 -2.38 16.96
N ILE A 352 12.25 -3.05 17.25
CA ILE A 352 11.42 -3.78 16.27
C ILE A 352 10.23 -2.91 15.87
N SER A 353 9.94 -2.79 14.56
CA SER A 353 8.92 -1.87 14.03
C SER A 353 7.52 -2.43 14.15
N VAL A 354 6.71 -1.98 15.11
CA VAL A 354 5.31 -2.42 15.27
C VAL A 354 4.38 -1.78 14.24
N LEU A 355 4.74 -0.60 13.73
CA LEU A 355 4.05 0.09 12.63
C LEU A 355 4.94 0.13 11.39
N ASN A 356 4.45 -0.43 10.28
CA ASN A 356 5.12 -0.40 8.98
C ASN A 356 4.43 0.60 8.07
N SER A 357 5.15 1.62 7.59
CA SER A 357 4.55 2.67 6.77
C SER A 357 5.17 2.82 5.39
N GLU A 358 4.37 3.23 4.41
CA GLU A 358 4.85 3.79 3.16
C GLU A 358 3.99 5.00 2.76
N ILE A 359 4.66 6.08 2.36
CA ILE A 359 4.03 7.35 1.99
C ILE A 359 4.39 7.67 0.54
N LYS A 360 3.41 8.10 -0.24
CA LYS A 360 3.58 8.54 -1.61
C LYS A 360 2.82 9.85 -1.83
N PRO A 361 3.43 10.85 -2.47
CA PRO A 361 2.82 12.17 -2.62
C PRO A 361 1.67 12.17 -3.64
N LEU A 362 0.93 13.28 -3.69
CA LEU A 362 -0.02 13.58 -4.76
C LEU A 362 0.63 13.39 -6.15
N GLY A 363 -0.14 12.78 -7.06
CA GLY A 363 0.31 12.45 -8.41
C GLY A 363 1.13 11.15 -8.52
N CYS A 364 1.26 10.37 -7.44
CA CYS A 364 1.89 9.05 -7.50
C CYS A 364 1.11 8.08 -8.40
N GLY A 365 1.81 7.43 -9.33
CA GLY A 365 1.20 6.47 -10.26
C GLY A 365 0.74 5.16 -9.59
N PRO A 366 -0.29 4.48 -10.13
CA PRO A 366 -0.87 3.26 -9.54
C PRO A 366 0.13 2.12 -9.32
N LEU A 367 1.14 2.00 -10.18
CA LEU A 367 2.15 0.94 -10.07
C LEU A 367 2.99 1.08 -8.79
N ASN A 368 3.30 2.29 -8.36
CA ASN A 368 4.06 2.52 -7.13
C ASN A 368 3.20 2.19 -5.90
N GLN A 369 1.92 2.57 -5.93
CA GLN A 369 0.97 2.21 -4.86
C GLN A 369 0.90 0.69 -4.67
N LYS A 370 0.83 -0.09 -5.76
CA LYS A 370 0.86 -1.55 -5.69
C LYS A 370 2.17 -2.10 -5.08
N LYS A 371 3.31 -1.51 -5.43
CA LYS A 371 4.61 -1.89 -4.85
C LYS A 371 4.64 -1.66 -3.35
N ASP A 372 4.14 -0.51 -2.90
CA ASP A 372 4.18 -0.12 -1.48
C ASP A 372 3.20 -0.93 -0.63
N ILE A 373 2.05 -1.32 -1.20
CA ILE A 373 1.15 -2.32 -0.59
C ILE A 373 1.92 -3.62 -0.31
N VAL A 374 2.54 -4.19 -1.35
CA VAL A 374 3.31 -5.45 -1.20
C VAL A 374 4.43 -5.27 -0.18
N LYS A 375 5.21 -4.21 -0.31
CA LYS A 375 6.36 -3.91 0.54
C LYS A 375 5.97 -3.82 2.02
N SER A 376 4.92 -3.06 2.34
CA SER A 376 4.49 -2.85 3.73
C SER A 376 3.96 -4.13 4.37
N HIS A 377 3.19 -4.91 3.62
CA HIS A 377 2.64 -6.18 4.12
C HIS A 377 3.75 -7.20 4.38
N LEU A 378 4.74 -7.31 3.48
CA LEU A 378 5.89 -8.18 3.71
C LEU A 378 6.72 -7.75 4.93
N GLN A 379 6.87 -6.43 5.16
CA GLN A 379 7.55 -5.92 6.35
C GLN A 379 6.77 -6.21 7.64
N ALA A 380 5.44 -6.13 7.62
CA ALA A 380 4.60 -6.50 8.75
C ALA A 380 4.70 -8.00 9.09
N GLY A 381 4.63 -8.88 8.08
CA GLY A 381 4.86 -10.31 8.30
C GLY A 381 6.25 -10.60 8.87
N LYS A 382 7.29 -9.91 8.39
CA LYS A 382 8.64 -10.01 8.96
C LYS A 382 8.71 -9.53 10.41
N THR A 383 8.03 -8.43 10.72
CA THR A 383 7.92 -7.88 12.08
C THR A 383 7.37 -8.91 13.04
N ILE A 384 6.23 -9.53 12.69
CA ILE A 384 5.59 -10.57 13.50
C ILE A 384 6.56 -11.74 13.73
N ASN A 385 7.24 -12.23 12.68
CA ASN A 385 8.23 -13.29 12.81
C ASN A 385 9.41 -12.93 13.73
N GLN A 386 9.91 -11.69 13.66
CA GLN A 386 10.96 -11.20 14.54
C GLN A 386 10.50 -11.19 16.00
N PHE A 387 9.28 -10.74 16.24
CA PHE A 387 8.68 -10.76 17.58
C PHE A 387 8.50 -12.18 18.12
N LEU A 388 7.97 -13.10 17.31
CA LEU A 388 7.80 -14.50 17.71
C LEU A 388 9.13 -15.18 18.06
N SER A 389 10.15 -15.00 17.23
CA SER A 389 11.47 -15.61 17.42
C SER A 389 12.25 -15.02 18.60
N LEU A 390 12.17 -13.71 18.83
CA LEU A 390 13.01 -13.03 19.82
C LEU A 390 12.31 -12.80 21.17
N LYS A 391 10.99 -12.56 21.16
CA LYS A 391 10.29 -11.93 22.30
C LYS A 391 8.99 -12.65 22.71
N GLY A 392 8.40 -13.48 21.86
CA GLY A 392 7.22 -14.28 22.20
C GLY A 392 5.89 -13.54 22.21
N GLY A 393 5.85 -12.38 21.57
CA GLY A 393 4.67 -11.57 21.33
C GLY A 393 5.09 -10.29 20.60
N PRO A 394 4.17 -9.47 20.09
CA PRO A 394 2.80 -9.80 19.69
C PRO A 394 2.79 -10.55 18.36
N GLU A 395 1.69 -11.26 18.10
CA GLU A 395 1.38 -11.85 16.79
C GLU A 395 0.80 -10.81 15.82
N GLU A 396 0.91 -9.51 16.14
CA GLU A 396 0.24 -8.42 15.44
C GLU A 396 1.22 -7.31 15.01
N SER A 397 0.92 -6.66 13.88
CA SER A 397 1.61 -5.45 13.41
C SER A 397 0.64 -4.55 12.66
N ALA A 398 0.78 -3.25 12.82
CA ALA A 398 0.00 -2.26 12.08
C ALA A 398 0.72 -1.88 10.77
N ILE A 399 -0.07 -1.58 9.75
CA ILE A 399 0.39 -1.06 8.46
C ILE A 399 -0.30 0.28 8.21
N PHE A 400 0.47 1.28 7.79
CA PHE A 400 -0.02 2.59 7.39
C PHE A 400 0.42 2.94 5.97
N LEU A 401 -0.53 3.12 5.06
CA LEU A 401 -0.27 3.53 3.69
C LEU A 401 -0.88 4.90 3.46
N ASN A 402 -0.09 5.85 2.98
CA ASN A 402 -0.63 7.07 2.42
C ASN A 402 -0.23 7.21 0.95
N CYS A 403 -1.22 7.17 0.06
CA CYS A 403 -1.05 7.26 -1.38
C CYS A 403 -1.77 8.51 -1.90
N GLY A 404 -1.07 9.64 -1.93
CA GLY A 404 -1.66 10.93 -2.29
C GLY A 404 -2.71 11.33 -1.27
N ASP A 405 -3.94 11.51 -1.73
CA ASP A 405 -5.08 11.89 -0.90
C ASP A 405 -5.71 10.69 -0.18
N ILE A 406 -5.28 9.45 -0.42
CA ILE A 406 -5.84 8.27 0.24
C ILE A 406 -4.96 7.86 1.41
N VAL A 407 -5.56 7.67 2.58
CA VAL A 407 -4.93 7.07 3.75
C VAL A 407 -5.62 5.74 4.04
N GLN A 408 -4.85 4.67 4.19
CA GLN A 408 -5.35 3.33 4.46
C GLN A 408 -4.50 2.61 5.49
N THR A 409 -5.14 2.03 6.48
CA THR A 409 -4.48 1.25 7.53
C THR A 409 -4.98 -0.17 7.55
N TYR A 410 -4.07 -1.07 7.89
CA TYR A 410 -4.37 -2.47 8.13
C TYR A 410 -3.83 -2.88 9.49
N ILE A 411 -4.51 -3.83 10.14
CA ILE A 411 -3.95 -4.59 11.25
C ILE A 411 -3.69 -6.00 10.74
N MET A 412 -2.43 -6.40 10.80
CA MET A 412 -2.00 -7.74 10.44
C MET A 412 -1.82 -8.56 11.70
N ASP A 413 -2.42 -9.74 11.74
CA ASP A 413 -2.26 -10.71 12.82
C ASP A 413 -1.82 -12.08 12.31
N LEU A 414 -1.34 -12.92 13.22
CA LEU A 414 -1.03 -14.32 12.99
C LEU A 414 -1.73 -15.20 14.05
N GLN A 415 -3.05 -15.33 13.94
CA GLN A 415 -3.83 -16.20 14.83
C GLN A 415 -3.84 -17.68 14.42
N TYR A 416 -3.64 -17.96 13.13
CA TYR A 416 -3.73 -19.31 12.56
C TYR A 416 -2.41 -19.73 11.94
N ASP A 417 -2.12 -21.03 12.03
CA ASP A 417 -0.86 -21.59 11.56
C ASP A 417 -0.72 -21.38 10.03
N GLY A 418 0.29 -20.60 9.66
CA GLY A 418 0.68 -20.40 8.27
C GLY A 418 -0.12 -19.34 7.51
N ILE A 419 -0.95 -18.52 8.18
CA ILE A 419 -1.72 -17.44 7.53
C ILE A 419 -1.64 -16.14 8.34
N TYR A 420 -0.98 -15.14 7.77
CA TYR A 420 -1.06 -13.75 8.24
C TYR A 420 -2.35 -13.12 7.71
N ARG A 421 -3.27 -12.74 8.61
CA ARG A 421 -4.51 -12.07 8.24
C ARG A 421 -4.28 -10.57 8.29
N SER A 422 -4.37 -9.90 7.15
CA SER A 422 -4.26 -8.43 7.07
C SER A 422 -5.64 -7.82 6.91
N TRP A 423 -6.20 -7.34 8.01
CA TRP A 423 -7.53 -6.74 8.05
C TRP A 423 -7.48 -5.28 7.64
N ALA A 424 -8.27 -4.90 6.63
CA ALA A 424 -8.55 -3.49 6.39
C ALA A 424 -9.18 -2.89 7.65
N TYR A 425 -8.51 -1.89 8.22
CA TYR A 425 -8.90 -1.29 9.50
C TYR A 425 -9.64 0.02 9.28
N LEU A 426 -9.01 0.96 8.55
CA LEU A 426 -9.60 2.25 8.24
C LEU A 426 -9.12 2.74 6.87
N LYS A 427 -10.00 3.48 6.20
CA LYS A 427 -9.70 4.18 4.95
C LYS A 427 -10.34 5.55 4.98
N SER A 428 -9.56 6.60 4.72
CA SER A 428 -10.03 7.98 4.68
C SER A 428 -9.35 8.75 3.56
N LYS A 429 -9.88 9.95 3.27
CA LYS A 429 -9.28 10.89 2.34
C LYS A 429 -8.64 12.03 3.09
N LEU A 430 -7.36 12.26 2.86
CA LEU A 430 -6.56 13.30 3.50
C LEU A 430 -7.07 14.70 3.13
N VAL A 431 -7.08 15.62 4.09
CA VAL A 431 -7.27 17.05 3.82
C VAL A 431 -6.06 17.57 3.04
N ILE A 432 -6.28 17.95 1.79
CA ILE A 432 -5.24 18.43 0.87
C ILE A 432 -5.54 19.82 0.29
N ASP A 433 -6.74 20.32 0.53
CA ASP A 433 -7.23 21.62 0.10
C ASP A 433 -8.44 22.07 0.93
N GLU A 434 -8.89 23.31 0.69
CA GLU A 434 -10.05 23.91 1.37
C GLU A 434 -11.34 23.10 1.14
N LEU A 435 -11.52 22.52 -0.05
CA LEU A 435 -12.70 21.68 -0.38
C LEU A 435 -12.72 20.38 0.42
N SER A 436 -11.55 19.83 0.77
CA SER A 436 -11.42 18.63 1.58
C SER A 436 -11.33 18.92 3.08
N LEU A 437 -11.23 20.18 3.52
CA LEU A 437 -11.17 20.55 4.94
C LEU A 437 -12.31 19.97 5.80
N PRO A 438 -13.56 19.82 5.32
CA PRO A 438 -14.61 19.15 6.08
C PRO A 438 -14.29 17.69 6.48
N LEU A 439 -13.30 17.05 5.86
CA LEU A 439 -12.84 15.70 6.20
C LEU A 439 -11.86 15.66 7.38
N VAL A 440 -11.48 16.83 7.94
CA VAL A 440 -10.49 16.94 9.02
C VAL A 440 -10.84 16.09 10.25
N GLU A 441 -12.12 16.02 10.63
CA GLU A 441 -12.57 15.19 11.74
C GLU A 441 -12.34 13.70 11.46
N SER A 442 -12.77 13.22 10.29
CA SER A 442 -12.58 11.83 9.86
C SER A 442 -11.09 11.46 9.79
N ASN A 443 -10.25 12.38 9.33
CA ASN A 443 -8.80 12.19 9.29
C ASN A 443 -8.22 12.10 10.69
N PHE A 444 -8.58 13.05 11.56
CA PHE A 444 -8.10 13.07 12.93
C PHE A 444 -8.52 11.79 13.67
N ALA A 445 -9.78 11.36 13.53
CA ALA A 445 -10.27 10.09 14.05
C ALA A 445 -9.45 8.89 13.53
N HIS A 446 -9.08 8.87 12.25
CA HIS A 446 -8.24 7.82 11.68
C HIS A 446 -6.90 7.70 12.41
N PHE A 447 -6.19 8.82 12.59
CA PHE A 447 -4.88 8.79 13.25
C PHE A 447 -4.98 8.48 14.75
N VAL A 448 -6.05 8.89 15.42
CA VAL A 448 -6.30 8.52 16.83
C VAL A 448 -6.55 7.01 16.95
N ALA A 449 -7.37 6.44 16.07
CA ALA A 449 -7.62 5.00 16.06
C ALA A 449 -6.35 4.19 15.75
N LEU A 450 -5.56 4.64 14.77
CA LEU A 450 -4.27 4.03 14.45
C LEU A 450 -3.30 4.07 15.64
N GLU A 451 -3.26 5.18 16.38
CA GLU A 451 -2.43 5.29 17.58
C GLU A 451 -2.87 4.31 18.68
N GLY A 452 -4.18 4.19 18.88
CA GLY A 452 -4.77 3.20 19.80
C GLY A 452 -4.41 1.76 19.43
N ALA A 453 -4.52 1.40 18.15
CA ALA A 453 -4.14 0.06 17.67
C ALA A 453 -2.64 -0.24 17.88
N ASN A 454 -1.78 0.75 17.65
CA ASN A 454 -0.34 0.63 17.93
C ASN A 454 -0.06 0.46 19.42
N HIS A 455 -0.79 1.16 20.29
CA HIS A 455 -0.65 1.00 21.74
C HIS A 455 -1.03 -0.43 22.16
N THR A 456 -2.11 -0.99 21.64
CA THR A 456 -2.49 -2.40 21.87
C THR A 456 -1.40 -3.37 21.41
N ALA A 457 -0.86 -3.19 20.20
CA ALA A 457 0.24 -4.02 19.72
C ALA A 457 1.49 -3.92 20.62
N SER A 458 1.85 -2.71 21.05
CA SER A 458 3.01 -2.48 21.94
C SER A 458 2.82 -3.06 23.34
N THR A 459 1.63 -2.92 23.94
CA THR A 459 1.32 -3.44 25.28
C THR A 459 1.25 -4.97 25.28
N ASN A 460 0.72 -5.58 24.21
CA ASN A 460 0.79 -7.03 24.01
C ASN A 460 2.25 -7.51 23.94
N SER A 461 3.14 -6.76 23.27
CA SER A 461 4.57 -7.04 23.27
C SER A 461 5.15 -7.05 24.69
N LEU A 462 4.90 -5.99 25.48
CA LEU A 462 5.45 -5.84 26.83
C LEU A 462 4.91 -6.89 27.81
N CYS A 463 3.62 -7.19 27.77
CA CYS A 463 3.02 -8.23 28.61
C CYS A 463 3.59 -9.62 28.30
N ALA A 464 3.82 -9.96 27.02
CA ALA A 464 4.46 -11.22 26.66
C ALA A 464 5.90 -11.32 27.18
N GLN A 465 6.66 -10.22 27.13
CA GLN A 465 8.00 -10.16 27.71
C GLN A 465 7.98 -10.38 29.22
N TYR A 466 7.05 -9.75 29.93
CA TYR A 466 6.93 -9.88 31.38
C TYR A 466 6.53 -11.30 31.78
N SER A 467 5.58 -11.92 31.07
CA SER A 467 5.17 -13.31 31.31
C SER A 467 6.31 -14.31 31.06
N ARG A 468 7.15 -14.09 30.04
CA ARG A 468 8.36 -14.91 29.82
C ARG A 468 9.39 -14.70 30.92
N PHE A 469 9.66 -13.45 31.31
CA PHE A 469 10.57 -13.17 32.43
C PHE A 469 10.12 -13.89 33.70
N LEU A 470 8.83 -13.84 34.04
CA LEU A 470 8.29 -14.54 35.20
C LEU A 470 8.35 -16.06 35.06
N SER A 471 8.09 -16.61 33.86
CA SER A 471 8.22 -18.05 33.61
C SER A 471 9.66 -18.54 33.74
N ASP A 472 10.64 -17.75 33.25
CA ASP A 472 12.07 -18.05 33.34
C ASP A 472 12.59 -17.95 34.78
N GLN A 473 11.91 -17.18 35.64
CA GLN A 473 12.16 -17.12 37.09
C GLN A 473 11.40 -18.18 37.90
N GLY A 474 10.70 -19.12 37.23
CA GLY A 474 10.03 -20.25 37.89
C GLY A 474 8.67 -19.93 38.52
N TYR A 475 8.04 -18.80 38.18
CA TYR A 475 6.69 -18.49 38.65
C TYR A 475 5.64 -19.37 37.93
N CYS A 476 4.74 -19.97 38.72
CA CYS A 476 3.75 -20.94 38.23
C CYS A 476 2.66 -20.31 37.33
N ARG A 477 2.20 -21.09 36.35
CA ARG A 477 1.17 -20.73 35.35
C ARG A 477 -0.12 -20.12 35.92
N VAL A 478 -0.50 -20.51 37.14
CA VAL A 478 -1.68 -19.98 37.86
C VAL A 478 -1.52 -18.50 38.25
N CYS A 479 -0.30 -18.03 38.53
CA CYS A 479 -0.04 -16.60 38.80
C CYS A 479 -0.09 -15.74 37.52
N LEU A 480 0.23 -16.34 36.37
CA LEU A 480 0.22 -15.68 35.06
C LEU A 480 -1.22 -15.51 34.53
N GLU A 481 -2.10 -16.49 34.75
CA GLU A 481 -3.52 -16.41 34.37
C GLU A 481 -4.28 -15.36 35.20
N PHE A 482 -3.92 -15.16 36.47
CA PHE A 482 -4.53 -14.15 37.34
C PHE A 482 -4.24 -12.70 36.87
N LEU A 483 -3.06 -12.45 36.29
CA LEU A 483 -2.70 -11.13 35.73
C LEU A 483 -3.31 -10.88 34.36
N ALA A 484 -3.51 -11.92 33.54
CA ALA A 484 -4.17 -11.82 32.24
C ALA A 484 -5.71 -11.64 32.36
N CYS A 485 -6.33 -12.20 33.40
CA CYS A 485 -7.78 -12.13 33.63
C CYS A 485 -8.28 -10.72 34.01
N ASN A 486 -7.42 -9.84 34.49
CA ASN A 486 -7.77 -8.44 34.77
C ASN A 486 -8.06 -7.58 33.52
N ARG A 487 -7.96 -8.14 32.31
CA ARG A 487 -8.30 -7.43 31.05
C ARG A 487 -9.78 -7.50 30.64
N THR A 488 -10.63 -8.29 31.32
CA THR A 488 -12.02 -8.50 30.85
C THR A 488 -13.14 -8.14 31.82
N GLN A 489 -12.89 -7.59 33.01
CA GLN A 489 -13.98 -7.20 33.91
C GLN A 489 -14.04 -5.70 34.18
N ASN A 490 -14.93 -5.07 33.43
CA ASN A 490 -15.60 -3.84 33.81
C ASN A 490 -16.83 -4.24 34.65
N THR A 491 -16.62 -4.69 35.89
CA THR A 491 -17.68 -4.81 36.91
C THR A 491 -17.06 -4.82 38.30
N ALA A 492 -17.61 -3.98 39.17
CA ALA A 492 -17.20 -3.86 40.56
C ALA A 492 -17.24 -5.21 41.28
N CYS A 493 -16.10 -5.62 41.85
CA CYS A 493 -16.06 -6.62 42.91
C CYS A 493 -15.56 -5.94 44.19
N THR A 494 -16.52 -5.65 45.06
CA THR A 494 -16.28 -5.31 46.46
C THR A 494 -15.76 -6.55 47.19
N ILE A 495 -14.67 -6.36 47.93
CA ILE A 495 -13.94 -7.35 48.71
C ILE A 495 -14.80 -7.87 49.87
N TYR A 496 -14.80 -9.20 50.09
CA TYR A 496 -14.79 -9.85 51.40
C TYR A 496 -13.96 -11.13 51.36
#